data_AF-K9KBK6-F1
#
_entry.id   AF-K9KBK6-F1
#
_cell.length_a   1.000
_cell.length_b   1.000
_cell.length_c   1.000
_cell.angle_alpha   90.00
_cell.angle_beta   90.00
_cell.angle_gamma   90.00
#
_symmetry.space_group_name_H-M   'P 1'
#
loop_
_entity.id
_entity.type
_entity.pdbx_description
1 polymer ?
#
loop_
_entity_poly.entity_id
_entity_poly.type
_entity_poly.pdbx_seq_one_letter_code
_entity_poly.pdbx_strand_id
1 'polypeptide(L)'
;ENLDCPELIEAFLNSQKAGKEKDGTKRKSLSDSESDDSKSKKKRDTADKPRGFARGLDPERIIGATDSSGELMFLMKWKDSDEADLVLAKEANMKCPQIVIAFYEERLTWHSCPEDEAQ
;
A
#
# COMPACT_ATOMS: atom_id res chain seq x y z
N GLU A 1 14.55 -30.38 12.11
CA GLU A 1 14.83 -30.68 10.69
C GLU A 1 13.55 -30.50 9.87
N ASN A 2 13.67 -30.18 8.57
CA ASN A 2 12.59 -30.15 7.57
C ASN A 2 11.37 -29.25 7.88
N LEU A 3 11.49 -27.96 7.53
CA LEU A 3 10.36 -27.02 7.36
C LEU A 3 9.94 -26.86 5.88
N ASP A 4 10.49 -27.67 4.98
CA ASP A 4 9.97 -27.81 3.62
C ASP A 4 8.68 -28.62 3.65
N CYS A 5 7.55 -27.94 3.84
CA CYS A 5 6.22 -28.51 3.68
C CYS A 5 5.81 -28.40 2.20
N PRO A 6 5.96 -29.45 1.37
CA PRO A 6 5.72 -29.37 -0.07
C PRO A 6 4.27 -28.98 -0.41
N GLU A 7 3.30 -29.36 0.43
CA GLU A 7 1.88 -29.04 0.24
C GLU A 7 1.61 -27.52 0.24
N LEU A 8 2.30 -26.74 1.07
CA LEU A 8 2.16 -25.28 1.12
C LEU A 8 2.73 -24.61 -0.12
N ILE A 9 3.83 -25.15 -0.65
CA ILE A 9 4.45 -24.69 -1.91
C ILE A 9 3.55 -25.06 -3.09
N GLU A 10 3.02 -26.27 -3.14
CA GLU A 10 2.13 -26.74 -4.20
C GLU A 10 0.82 -25.95 -4.27
N ALA A 11 0.19 -25.67 -3.12
CA ALA A 11 -1.02 -24.84 -3.04
C ALA A 11 -0.78 -23.44 -3.63
N PHE A 12 0.35 -22.81 -3.31
CA PHE A 12 0.72 -21.50 -3.85
C PHE A 12 0.99 -21.54 -5.37
N LEU A 13 1.72 -22.55 -5.85
CA LEU A 13 2.02 -22.71 -7.27
C LEU A 13 0.77 -23.01 -8.12
N ASN A 14 -0.18 -23.80 -7.60
CA ASN A 14 -1.44 -24.06 -8.28
C ASN A 14 -2.34 -22.81 -8.32
N SER A 15 -2.33 -21.98 -7.27
CA SER A 15 -3.04 -20.70 -7.26
C SER A 15 -2.53 -19.74 -8.36
N GLN A 16 -1.22 -19.66 -8.59
CA GLN A 16 -0.68 -18.84 -9.70
C GLN A 16 -1.03 -19.38 -11.09
N LYS A 17 -1.10 -20.70 -11.27
CA LYS A 17 -1.42 -21.30 -12.59
C LYS A 17 -2.85 -21.04 -13.05
N ALA A 18 -3.79 -20.84 -12.13
CA ALA A 18 -5.18 -20.51 -12.47
C ALA A 18 -5.38 -19.06 -12.96
N GLY A 19 -4.42 -18.16 -12.72
CA GLY A 19 -4.55 -16.71 -13.00
C GLY A 19 -4.00 -16.22 -14.34
N LYS A 20 -3.46 -17.10 -15.20
CA LYS A 20 -2.82 -16.72 -16.48
C LYS A 20 -3.38 -17.50 -17.67
N GLU A 21 -4.60 -17.18 -18.09
CA GLU A 21 -5.09 -17.51 -19.44
C GLU A 21 -6.04 -16.41 -19.95
N LYS A 22 -5.72 -15.87 -21.14
CA LYS A 22 -6.58 -15.11 -22.09
C LYS A 22 -6.71 -13.58 -21.94
N ASP A 23 -5.72 -12.89 -22.53
CA ASP A 23 -5.93 -11.68 -23.35
C ASP A 23 -6.62 -12.05 -24.69
N GLY A 24 -7.33 -11.12 -25.37
CA GLY A 24 -7.96 -11.46 -26.67
C GLY A 24 -9.07 -10.58 -27.29
N THR A 25 -8.95 -9.25 -27.31
CA THR A 25 -9.47 -8.32 -28.36
C THR A 25 -10.79 -8.63 -29.15
N LYS A 26 -11.86 -7.81 -28.99
CA LYS A 26 -12.62 -7.18 -30.11
C LYS A 26 -13.66 -6.10 -29.68
N ARG A 27 -14.09 -5.30 -30.67
CA ARG A 27 -14.77 -3.97 -30.56
C ARG A 27 -16.31 -4.01 -30.59
N LYS A 28 -16.96 -3.01 -29.95
CA LYS A 28 -17.96 -2.04 -30.51
C LYS A 28 -19.36 -1.93 -29.81
N SER A 29 -19.83 -0.68 -29.66
CA SER A 29 -21.23 -0.19 -29.44
C SER A 29 -21.95 -0.53 -28.12
N LEU A 30 -22.97 0.21 -27.61
CA LEU A 30 -23.47 1.62 -27.71
C LEU A 30 -24.58 1.77 -26.61
N SER A 31 -25.19 2.96 -26.44
CA SER A 31 -26.23 3.36 -25.45
C SER A 31 -25.74 3.47 -23.99
N ASP A 32 -25.93 4.55 -23.22
CA ASP A 32 -26.93 5.65 -23.13
C ASP A 32 -28.12 5.35 -22.20
N SER A 33 -28.05 5.91 -20.99
CA SER A 33 -29.17 6.51 -20.23
C SER A 33 -28.64 7.27 -19.01
N GLU A 34 -29.19 8.47 -18.79
CA GLU A 34 -28.75 9.55 -17.88
C GLU A 34 -29.46 9.53 -16.49
N SER A 35 -29.26 10.61 -15.68
CA SER A 35 -29.88 10.95 -14.36
C SER A 35 -29.35 10.18 -13.12
N ASP A 36 -29.27 10.72 -11.88
CA ASP A 36 -29.40 12.06 -11.25
C ASP A 36 -29.07 11.91 -9.72
N ASP A 37 -28.58 12.85 -8.89
CA ASP A 37 -27.61 13.96 -9.02
C ASP A 37 -27.05 14.33 -7.60
N SER A 38 -26.11 15.28 -7.53
CA SER A 38 -25.78 16.19 -6.41
C SER A 38 -25.64 15.66 -4.96
N LYS A 39 -24.44 15.12 -4.65
CA LYS A 39 -23.64 15.64 -3.53
C LYS A 39 -22.15 15.27 -3.59
N SER A 40 -21.31 16.13 -2.99
CA SER A 40 -19.84 16.01 -2.83
C SER A 40 -18.93 16.29 -4.05
N LYS A 41 -18.95 17.54 -4.52
CA LYS A 41 -17.93 18.16 -5.43
C LYS A 41 -16.53 18.27 -4.77
N LYS A 42 -15.92 17.15 -4.36
CA LYS A 42 -14.51 17.09 -3.92
C LYS A 42 -13.81 15.74 -4.16
N LYS A 43 -14.47 14.75 -4.79
CA LYS A 43 -13.92 13.40 -5.03
C LYS A 43 -13.51 13.07 -6.48
N ARG A 44 -13.89 13.87 -7.48
CA ARG A 44 -13.73 13.49 -8.91
C ARG A 44 -12.34 13.80 -9.51
N ASP A 45 -11.68 14.90 -9.13
CA ASP A 45 -10.33 15.23 -9.62
C ASP A 45 -9.21 14.30 -9.11
N THR A 46 -9.45 13.59 -8.01
CA THR A 46 -8.41 12.85 -7.27
C THR A 46 -8.23 11.39 -7.71
N ALA A 47 -9.06 10.89 -8.63
CA ALA A 47 -9.09 9.48 -9.03
C ALA A 47 -8.18 9.16 -10.23
N ASP A 48 -7.88 10.15 -11.07
CA ASP A 48 -7.09 9.97 -12.31
C ASP A 48 -5.59 10.27 -12.11
N LYS A 49 -5.22 10.96 -11.03
CA LYS A 49 -3.83 11.28 -10.70
C LYS A 49 -3.18 10.05 -10.04
N PRO A 50 -2.02 9.54 -10.53
CA PRO A 50 -1.28 8.51 -9.81
C PRO A 50 -0.89 9.02 -8.41
N ARG A 51 -0.89 8.13 -7.43
CA ARG A 51 -0.58 8.42 -6.02
C ARG A 51 0.50 7.49 -5.49
N GLY A 52 1.27 7.95 -4.51
CA GLY A 52 2.30 7.16 -3.88
C GLY A 52 3.36 6.69 -4.89
N PHE A 53 3.81 5.44 -4.78
CA PHE A 53 4.80 4.89 -5.71
C PHE A 53 4.33 4.84 -7.18
N ALA A 54 3.03 4.94 -7.47
CA ALA A 54 2.54 5.02 -8.85
C ALA A 54 2.92 6.34 -9.55
N ARG A 55 3.34 7.37 -8.79
CA ARG A 55 3.83 8.65 -9.32
C ARG A 55 5.20 8.54 -10.00
N GLY A 56 5.92 7.44 -9.78
CA GLY A 56 7.27 7.25 -10.33
C GLY A 56 8.32 8.19 -9.74
N LEU A 57 8.05 8.81 -8.59
CA LEU A 57 8.99 9.66 -7.87
C LEU A 57 9.87 8.83 -6.94
N ASP A 58 11.09 9.31 -6.72
CA ASP A 58 11.99 8.77 -5.71
C ASP A 58 11.45 9.07 -4.30
N PRO A 59 11.35 8.07 -3.40
CA PRO A 59 11.04 8.33 -2.00
C PRO A 59 12.21 9.08 -1.34
N GLU A 60 11.89 10.10 -0.55
CA GLU A 60 12.87 10.89 0.21
C GLU A 60 12.92 10.43 1.67
N ARG A 61 11.76 10.43 2.35
CA ARG A 61 11.64 10.15 3.78
C ARG A 61 10.18 9.85 4.15
N ILE A 62 9.97 8.94 5.10
CA ILE A 62 8.66 8.78 5.75
C ILE A 62 8.51 9.86 6.83
N ILE A 63 7.44 10.64 6.76
CA ILE A 63 7.18 11.74 7.71
C ILE A 63 6.19 11.35 8.81
N GLY A 64 5.43 10.27 8.63
CA GLY A 64 4.52 9.72 9.63
C GLY A 64 4.01 8.33 9.27
N ALA A 65 3.34 7.67 10.21
CA ALA A 65 2.70 6.37 10.04
C ALA A 65 1.29 6.38 10.63
N THR A 66 0.39 5.56 10.10
CA THR A 66 -0.96 5.35 10.65
C THR A 66 -1.44 3.93 10.37
N ASP A 67 -2.24 3.38 11.27
CA ASP A 67 -2.92 2.09 11.19
C ASP A 67 -4.46 2.25 11.12
N SER A 68 -4.96 3.48 11.05
CA SER A 68 -6.40 3.82 11.11
C SER A 68 -7.27 3.17 10.01
N SER A 69 -6.64 2.69 8.93
CA SER A 69 -7.26 1.92 7.85
C SER A 69 -7.35 0.40 8.11
N GLY A 70 -6.86 -0.09 9.26
CA GLY A 70 -6.73 -1.52 9.58
C GLY A 70 -5.43 -2.18 9.06
N GLU A 71 -4.64 -1.44 8.28
CA GLU A 71 -3.30 -1.82 7.84
C GLU A 71 -2.34 -0.63 8.02
N LEU A 72 -1.06 -0.93 8.29
CA LEU A 72 -0.05 0.10 8.46
C LEU A 72 0.28 0.79 7.13
N MET A 73 0.05 2.10 7.10
CA MET A 73 0.40 3.01 6.02
C MET A 73 1.44 4.03 6.48
N PHE A 74 2.36 4.37 5.57
CA PHE A 74 3.33 5.44 5.74
C PHE A 74 2.91 6.67 4.94
N LEU A 75 3.05 7.86 5.54
CA LEU A 75 3.00 9.13 4.82
C LEU A 75 4.40 9.41 4.27
N MET A 76 4.56 9.23 2.96
CA MET A 76 5.83 9.34 2.24
C MET A 76 6.01 10.74 1.65
N LYS A 77 7.16 11.37 1.94
CA LYS A 77 7.67 12.52 1.20
C LYS A 77 8.49 12.03 0.01
N TRP A 78 8.31 12.66 -1.13
CA TRP A 78 8.98 12.35 -2.39
C TRP A 78 10.01 13.43 -2.73
N LYS A 79 11.09 13.07 -3.43
CA LYS A 79 12.02 14.05 -3.97
C LYS A 79 11.30 14.96 -4.97
N ASP A 80 11.73 16.22 -5.02
CA ASP A 80 11.23 17.25 -5.95
C ASP A 80 9.70 17.46 -5.91
N SER A 81 9.05 17.11 -4.79
CA SER A 81 7.60 17.21 -4.60
C SER A 81 7.22 17.50 -3.15
N ASP A 82 6.57 18.63 -2.90
CA ASP A 82 5.98 18.97 -1.60
C ASP A 82 4.71 18.16 -1.28
N GLU A 83 4.08 17.53 -2.29
CA GLU A 83 2.92 16.66 -2.10
C GLU A 83 3.33 15.29 -1.53
N ALA A 84 2.96 15.01 -0.28
CA ALA A 84 3.14 13.71 0.37
C ALA A 84 1.93 12.78 0.16
N ASP A 85 2.16 11.47 0.06
CA ASP A 85 1.12 10.45 -0.16
C ASP A 85 1.15 9.35 0.89
N LEU A 86 -0.01 8.73 1.15
CA LEU A 86 -0.07 7.46 1.87
C LEU A 86 0.34 6.30 0.96
N VAL A 87 1.23 5.45 1.45
CA VAL A 87 1.66 4.20 0.83
C VAL A 87 1.57 3.04 1.82
N LEU A 88 1.28 1.83 1.35
CA LEU A 88 1.25 0.63 2.19
C LEU A 88 2.67 0.34 2.72
N ALA A 89 2.81 0.08 4.01
CA ALA A 89 4.10 -0.28 4.60
C ALA A 89 4.71 -1.52 3.93
N LYS A 90 3.87 -2.50 3.58
CA LYS A 90 4.29 -3.70 2.82
C LYS A 90 4.95 -3.37 1.48
N GLU A 91 4.50 -2.33 0.78
CA GLU A 91 5.09 -1.89 -0.49
C GLU A 91 6.41 -1.13 -0.25
N ALA A 92 6.43 -0.23 0.73
CA ALA A 92 7.63 0.54 1.10
C ALA A 92 8.77 -0.37 1.57
N ASN A 93 8.47 -1.44 2.31
CA ASN A 93 9.45 -2.45 2.75
C ASN A 93 10.15 -3.14 1.58
N MET A 94 9.46 -3.32 0.45
CA MET A 94 10.04 -3.93 -0.76
C MET A 94 10.79 -2.91 -1.63
N LYS A 95 10.24 -1.69 -1.78
CA LYS A 95 10.78 -0.68 -2.71
C LYS A 95 11.91 0.18 -2.12
N CYS A 96 11.85 0.52 -0.84
CA CYS A 96 12.79 1.43 -0.18
C CYS A 96 13.07 1.03 1.29
N PRO A 97 13.57 -0.20 1.55
CA PRO A 97 13.75 -0.72 2.91
C PRO A 97 14.62 0.19 3.80
N GLN A 98 15.67 0.80 3.25
CA GLN A 98 16.57 1.68 4.00
C GLN A 98 15.87 2.94 4.55
N ILE A 99 14.86 3.46 3.83
CA ILE A 99 14.07 4.62 4.28
C ILE A 99 13.11 4.20 5.40
N VAL A 100 12.55 2.98 5.32
CA VAL A 100 11.71 2.42 6.39
C VAL A 100 12.51 2.16 7.66
N ILE A 101 13.71 1.58 7.53
CA ILE A 101 14.60 1.32 8.67
C ILE A 101 14.97 2.63 9.35
N ALA A 102 15.46 3.62 8.60
CA ALA A 102 15.82 4.94 9.15
C ALA A 102 14.64 5.63 9.87
N PHE A 103 13.41 5.51 9.34
CA PHE A 103 12.22 6.07 9.98
C PHE A 103 11.97 5.47 11.38
N TYR A 104 12.17 4.16 11.53
CA TYR A 104 12.02 3.46 12.81
C TYR A 104 13.20 3.69 13.75
N GLU A 105 14.44 3.70 13.26
CA GLU A 105 15.62 3.99 14.07
C GLU A 105 15.54 5.38 14.73
N GLU A 106 15.07 6.39 13.99
CA GLU A 106 14.82 7.75 14.50
C GLU A 106 13.71 7.83 15.57
N ARG A 107 12.89 6.79 15.73
CA ARG A 107 11.68 6.78 16.57
C ARG A 107 11.64 5.65 17.60
N LEU A 108 12.69 4.84 17.70
CA LEU A 108 12.72 3.66 18.56
C LEU A 108 12.82 4.06 20.03
N THR A 109 11.69 4.00 20.74
CA THR A 109 11.61 4.24 22.18
C THR A 109 11.35 2.94 22.94
N TRP A 110 12.21 2.63 23.91
CA TRP A 110 12.03 1.49 24.81
C TRP A 110 11.12 1.90 25.97
N HIS A 111 9.95 1.29 26.06
CA HIS A 111 9.11 1.38 27.25
C HIS A 111 9.53 0.26 28.22
N SER A 112 10.00 0.64 29.41
CA SER A 112 10.12 -0.30 30.52
C SER A 112 8.73 -0.85 30.82
N CYS A 113 8.62 -2.17 30.97
CA CYS A 113 7.38 -2.78 31.45
C CYS A 113 7.05 -2.16 32.81
N PRO A 114 5.81 -1.72 33.08
CA PRO A 114 5.42 -1.45 34.46
C PRO A 114 5.55 -2.76 35.24
N GLU A 115 6.33 -2.74 36.32
CA GLU A 115 6.30 -3.81 37.31
C GLU A 115 4.90 -3.84 37.93
N ASP A 116 4.33 -5.04 37.98
CA ASP A 116 3.10 -5.45 38.65
C ASP A 116 2.30 -4.33 39.36
N GLU A 117 1.30 -3.75 38.68
CA GLU A 117 0.15 -3.10 39.35
C GLU A 117 -0.75 -4.18 40.00
N ALA A 118 -0.19 -4.86 40.99
CA ALA A 118 -0.87 -5.77 41.90
C ALA A 118 -1.09 -5.07 43.25
N GLN A 119 -2.19 -4.32 43.37
CA GLN A 119 -2.78 -3.87 44.63
C GLN A 119 -4.31 -3.85 44.55
#